data_AF-A0A2E4ZWM1-F1
#
_entry.id   AF-A0A2E4ZWM1-F1
#
_cell.length_a   1.000
_cell.length_b   1.000
_cell.length_c   1.000
_cell.angle_alpha   90.00
_cell.angle_beta   90.00
_cell.angle_gamma   90.00
#
_symmetry.space_group_name_H-M   'P 1'
#
loop_
_entity.id
_entity.type
_entity.pdbx_description
1 polymer ?
#
loop_
_entity_poly.entity_id
_entity_poly.type
_entity_poly.pdbx_seq_one_letter_code
_entity_poly.pdbx_strand_id
1 'polypeptide(L)'
;MKLFDLLKRSYSVRMSSPLSSSPLGLFLLLLVCSPFSRAVEVKAPLFEEYLQGGRVAAYVQEALAFLEANPQSLYAPRVANDLLIIATALKNEQLAVEAKRRLLLDYPASVQSTHLVSTFEEAKELREFLVDIQGPVGESEFAGRFCRVVKAGFRQFGAEFLNDADFQLRCYLHSLTAGDDALKNAVLPQLREDLANDKEDFAELAIALDDKLSDLEKLRRLHALLEHEESATLEFCIDFFAAALPKSERSSPEIVKILAERAVWGSGGKQALVLLDALPKAIRSDAKYRVLRAKVLWAESRAEDALKDLVQATSGAKPWSRTATDFADGVRSWDERRALVVQSILGISKSFGKDTTGLDAEISFSKKDDEGKTFNYTAYLGMIPNKNLLQLHVSEGESVKFAYRTDAKSSGLYLAGADKIMRFATSGPVPAPNFTLEREEGGGFNLQGGATIASSLDAARKSGANLLDSPYLSTVLGLNTLLEHSVRRIGGWIEKPRQEGKTTYLSVRTLQRFNALGLRVTVGVHETGALASILVKKLDGSSRLEVGKIRYGGDSFELRPAVWPDLAFEDRKEFDFSVITQVMGAIGKALADE
;
A
#
# COMPACT_ATOMS: atom_id res chain seq x y z
N MET A 1 19.17 -32.70 -4.42
CA MET A 1 19.36 -33.86 -3.50
C MET A 1 20.83 -34.01 -3.07
N LYS A 2 21.39 -32.98 -2.42
CA LYS A 2 22.72 -32.92 -1.76
C LYS A 2 22.70 -31.82 -0.68
N LEU A 3 21.69 -31.83 0.19
CA LEU A 3 21.52 -30.83 1.27
C LEU A 3 21.22 -31.47 2.64
N PHE A 4 21.41 -32.78 2.80
CA PHE A 4 21.00 -33.52 4.00
C PHE A 4 22.13 -33.93 4.96
N ASP A 5 23.41 -33.77 4.59
CA ASP A 5 24.53 -34.39 5.34
C ASP A 5 25.42 -33.45 6.17
N LEU A 6 25.13 -32.14 6.23
CA LEU A 6 26.02 -31.17 6.90
C LEU A 6 25.62 -30.75 8.33
N LEU A 7 24.56 -31.31 8.91
CA LEU A 7 24.08 -30.93 10.26
C LEU A 7 24.04 -32.06 11.30
N LYS A 8 24.81 -33.14 11.11
CA LYS A 8 25.02 -34.16 12.15
C LYS A 8 26.50 -34.48 12.31
N ARG A 9 27.18 -33.83 13.26
CA ARG A 9 28.38 -34.39 13.92
C ARG A 9 28.59 -33.79 15.30
N SER A 10 28.20 -34.57 16.29
CA SER A 10 28.51 -34.42 17.71
C SER A 10 29.98 -34.80 17.94
N TYR A 11 30.74 -34.00 18.70
CA TYR A 11 32.02 -34.41 19.27
C TYR A 11 31.96 -34.35 20.80
N SER A 12 32.17 -35.52 21.41
CA SER A 12 32.42 -35.73 22.83
C SER A 12 33.93 -35.72 23.06
N VAL A 13 34.41 -34.95 24.05
CA VAL A 13 35.76 -35.11 24.61
C VAL A 13 35.65 -35.16 26.14
N ARG A 14 36.06 -36.30 26.71
CA ARG A 14 36.40 -36.48 28.12
C ARG A 14 37.90 -36.27 28.27
N MET A 15 38.33 -35.50 29.26
CA MET A 15 39.60 -35.75 29.96
C MET A 15 39.48 -35.42 31.45
N SER A 16 40.22 -36.19 32.23
CA SER A 16 40.23 -36.39 33.66
C SER A 16 41.06 -35.37 34.46
N SER A 17 40.71 -35.25 35.75
CA SER A 17 41.37 -34.59 36.91
C SER A 17 42.83 -35.02 37.17
N PRO A 18 43.58 -34.57 38.22
CA PRO A 18 43.20 -33.81 39.44
C PRO A 18 44.20 -32.74 39.98
N LEU A 19 43.78 -31.93 40.97
CA LEU A 19 44.52 -31.70 42.24
C LEU A 19 43.85 -30.63 43.14
N SER A 20 43.52 -31.09 44.36
CA SER A 20 43.37 -30.44 45.66
C SER A 20 43.25 -28.91 45.79
N SER A 21 42.13 -28.44 46.37
CA SER A 21 42.13 -27.65 47.62
C SER A 21 40.69 -27.46 48.14
N SER A 22 40.55 -27.50 49.48
CA SER A 22 39.36 -27.68 50.31
C SER A 22 38.00 -27.03 49.89
N PRO A 23 36.86 -27.73 50.03
CA PRO A 23 35.53 -27.22 49.64
C PRO A 23 34.79 -26.40 50.71
N LEU A 24 35.36 -26.16 51.90
CA LEU A 24 34.65 -25.47 52.99
C LEU A 24 34.77 -23.93 52.99
N GLY A 25 35.78 -23.36 52.33
CA GLY A 25 36.01 -21.90 52.33
C GLY A 25 35.20 -21.13 51.27
N LEU A 26 34.87 -21.77 50.15
CA LEU A 26 34.16 -21.12 49.03
C LEU A 26 32.64 -21.03 49.28
N PHE A 27 32.10 -21.90 50.13
CA PHE A 27 30.67 -21.94 50.44
C PHE A 27 30.21 -20.81 51.37
N LEU A 28 31.11 -20.30 52.23
CA LEU A 28 30.81 -19.20 53.16
C LEU A 28 30.94 -17.80 52.53
N LEU A 29 31.72 -17.65 51.46
CA LEU A 29 31.86 -16.38 50.74
C LEU A 29 30.74 -16.12 49.72
N LEU A 30 30.04 -17.16 49.27
CA LEU A 30 28.87 -17.04 48.38
C LEU A 30 27.57 -16.67 49.11
N LEU A 31 27.53 -16.75 50.45
CA LEU A 31 26.35 -16.46 51.26
C LEU A 31 26.23 -14.99 51.73
N VAL A 32 27.27 -14.16 51.56
CA VAL A 32 27.29 -12.78 52.11
C VAL A 32 27.23 -11.68 51.03
N CYS A 33 27.29 -12.04 49.74
CA CYS A 33 27.25 -11.05 48.63
C CYS A 33 26.11 -11.27 47.61
N SER A 34 25.09 -12.04 47.94
CA SER A 34 23.86 -12.02 47.14
C SER A 34 23.00 -10.84 47.58
N PRO A 35 22.74 -9.82 46.73
CA PRO A 35 21.59 -8.96 46.99
C PRO A 35 20.39 -9.91 46.99
N PHE A 36 19.62 -9.91 48.08
CA PHE A 36 18.29 -10.49 48.10
C PHE A 36 17.49 -9.79 46.99
N SER A 37 17.47 -10.36 45.79
CA SER A 37 16.41 -10.12 44.84
C SER A 37 15.14 -10.62 45.52
N ARG A 38 14.39 -9.71 46.14
CA ARG A 38 12.96 -9.95 46.37
C ARG A 38 12.38 -10.32 45.01
N ALA A 39 12.02 -11.58 44.83
CA ALA A 39 11.15 -11.98 43.74
C ALA A 39 9.83 -11.22 43.95
N VAL A 40 9.68 -10.09 43.28
CA VAL A 40 8.38 -9.43 43.15
C VAL A 40 7.52 -10.42 42.38
N GLU A 41 6.50 -10.96 43.03
CA GLU A 41 5.50 -11.79 42.36
C GLU A 41 4.78 -10.90 41.35
N VAL A 42 5.20 -10.97 40.08
CA VAL A 42 4.60 -10.16 39.02
C VAL A 42 3.23 -10.77 38.69
N LYS A 43 2.17 -10.17 39.21
CA LYS A 43 0.79 -10.57 38.91
C LYS A 43 0.46 -10.24 37.46
N ALA A 44 0.44 -11.25 36.59
CA ALA A 44 0.05 -11.08 35.19
C ALA A 44 -1.47 -10.91 35.06
N PRO A 45 -1.97 -10.09 34.13
CA PRO A 45 -3.38 -10.03 33.82
C PRO A 45 -3.80 -11.35 33.18
N LEU A 46 -4.73 -12.06 33.82
CA LEU A 46 -5.32 -13.28 33.27
C LEU A 46 -6.67 -12.93 32.65
N PHE A 47 -6.84 -13.20 31.36
CA PHE A 47 -8.05 -12.84 30.62
C PHE A 47 -9.34 -13.34 31.29
N GLU A 48 -9.28 -14.51 31.92
CA GLU A 48 -10.39 -15.13 32.63
C GLU A 48 -10.94 -14.27 33.78
N GLU A 49 -10.09 -13.45 34.43
CA GLU A 49 -10.49 -12.53 35.52
C GLU A 49 -11.30 -11.32 35.01
N TYR A 50 -11.28 -11.05 33.70
CA TYR A 50 -11.96 -9.92 33.07
C TYR A 50 -13.26 -10.35 32.38
N LEU A 51 -13.33 -11.61 31.93
CA LEU A 51 -14.52 -12.22 31.33
C LEU A 51 -15.74 -12.17 32.27
N GLN A 52 -15.54 -12.47 33.56
CA GLN A 52 -16.61 -12.53 34.54
C GLN A 52 -17.34 -11.18 34.77
N GLY A 53 -16.74 -10.06 34.33
CA GLY A 53 -17.33 -8.72 34.46
C GLY A 53 -17.58 -8.00 33.13
N GLY A 54 -17.39 -8.66 31.97
CA GLY A 54 -17.48 -7.98 30.67
C GLY A 54 -16.42 -6.89 30.45
N ARG A 55 -15.29 -6.95 31.19
CA ARG A 55 -14.27 -5.90 31.24
C ARG A 55 -13.17 -6.09 30.19
N VAL A 56 -13.54 -6.47 28.97
CA VAL A 56 -12.59 -6.78 27.88
C VAL A 56 -11.69 -5.58 27.54
N ALA A 57 -12.23 -4.37 27.53
CA ALA A 57 -11.45 -3.15 27.28
C ALA A 57 -10.39 -2.89 28.38
N ALA A 58 -10.71 -3.18 29.64
CA ALA A 58 -9.77 -3.05 30.75
C ALA A 58 -8.64 -4.08 30.64
N TYR A 59 -8.96 -5.32 30.25
CA TYR A 59 -7.94 -6.33 29.99
C TYR A 59 -6.94 -5.86 28.93
N VAL A 60 -7.41 -5.34 27.78
CA VAL A 60 -6.52 -4.89 26.70
C VAL A 60 -5.54 -3.84 27.21
N GLN A 61 -6.02 -2.85 27.98
CA GLN A 61 -5.16 -1.80 28.54
C GLN A 61 -4.13 -2.37 29.54
N GLU A 62 -4.57 -3.22 30.46
CA GLU A 62 -3.67 -3.81 31.47
C GLU A 62 -2.66 -4.80 30.87
N ALA A 63 -3.07 -5.56 29.85
CA ALA A 63 -2.20 -6.48 29.12
C ALA A 63 -1.10 -5.74 28.35
N LEU A 64 -1.43 -4.66 27.64
CA LEU A 64 -0.43 -3.82 26.97
C LEU A 64 0.56 -3.21 27.97
N ALA A 65 0.06 -2.64 29.06
CA ALA A 65 0.90 -2.08 30.12
C ALA A 65 1.80 -3.15 30.77
N PHE A 66 1.28 -4.37 30.98
CA PHE A 66 2.05 -5.48 31.50
C PHE A 66 3.19 -5.89 30.55
N LEU A 67 2.91 -6.02 29.25
CA LEU A 67 3.89 -6.42 28.24
C LEU A 67 5.01 -5.37 28.06
N GLU A 68 4.68 -4.09 28.24
CA GLU A 68 5.67 -3.01 28.23
C GLU A 68 6.53 -3.01 29.50
N ALA A 69 5.92 -3.16 30.68
CA ALA A 69 6.64 -3.12 31.95
C ALA A 69 7.42 -4.40 32.25
N ASN A 70 6.96 -5.55 31.74
CA ASN A 70 7.50 -6.88 32.06
C ASN A 70 7.77 -7.73 30.81
N PRO A 71 8.54 -7.24 29.82
CA PRO A 71 8.72 -7.91 28.54
C PRO A 71 9.41 -9.27 28.65
N GLN A 72 10.15 -9.54 29.74
CA GLN A 72 10.84 -10.81 29.99
C GLN A 72 10.08 -11.75 30.93
N SER A 73 8.84 -11.42 31.29
CA SER A 73 8.03 -12.27 32.16
C SER A 73 7.71 -13.61 31.50
N LEU A 74 7.70 -14.69 32.28
CA LEU A 74 7.25 -16.01 31.83
C LEU A 74 5.78 -16.01 31.35
N TYR A 75 4.98 -15.05 31.81
CA TYR A 75 3.59 -14.89 31.39
C TYR A 75 3.43 -14.03 30.14
N ALA A 76 4.45 -13.28 29.71
CA ALA A 76 4.34 -12.34 28.60
C ALA A 76 3.90 -13.00 27.27
N PRO A 77 4.41 -14.18 26.88
CA PRO A 77 3.92 -14.86 25.67
C PRO A 77 2.45 -15.27 25.76
N ARG A 78 1.98 -15.66 26.95
CA ARG A 78 0.56 -15.97 27.18
C ARG A 78 -0.30 -14.72 27.03
N VAL A 79 0.08 -13.64 27.71
CA VAL A 79 -0.65 -12.35 27.66
C VAL A 79 -0.73 -11.83 26.23
N ALA A 80 0.35 -11.92 25.45
CA ALA A 80 0.35 -11.55 24.03
C ALA A 80 -0.58 -12.43 23.18
N ASN A 81 -0.64 -13.74 23.45
CA ASN A 81 -1.57 -14.65 22.79
C ASN A 81 -3.03 -14.37 23.15
N ASP A 82 -3.32 -14.10 24.41
CA ASP A 82 -4.66 -13.74 24.87
C ASP A 82 -5.11 -12.41 24.21
N LEU A 83 -4.20 -11.45 24.03
CA LEU A 83 -4.46 -10.24 23.23
C LEU A 83 -4.81 -10.57 21.78
N LEU A 84 -4.10 -11.51 21.14
CA LEU A 84 -4.41 -11.92 19.76
C LEU A 84 -5.81 -12.53 19.63
N ILE A 85 -6.20 -13.39 20.57
CA ILE A 85 -7.53 -14.01 20.60
C ILE A 85 -8.61 -12.93 20.72
N ILE A 86 -8.43 -12.00 21.65
CA ILE A 86 -9.39 -10.90 21.88
C ILE A 86 -9.46 -9.97 20.68
N ALA A 87 -8.31 -9.59 20.13
CA ALA A 87 -8.25 -8.75 18.94
C ALA A 87 -9.02 -9.36 17.78
N THR A 88 -8.86 -10.67 17.56
CA THR A 88 -9.59 -11.43 16.54
C THR A 88 -11.09 -11.44 16.81
N ALA A 89 -11.50 -11.70 18.06
CA ALA A 89 -12.92 -11.71 18.45
C ALA A 89 -13.58 -10.33 18.31
N LEU A 90 -12.83 -9.25 18.56
CA LEU A 90 -13.29 -7.87 18.44
C LEU A 90 -13.17 -7.31 17.01
N LYS A 91 -12.59 -8.07 16.07
CA LYS A 91 -12.21 -7.58 14.73
C LYS A 91 -11.34 -6.31 14.79
N ASN A 92 -10.43 -6.26 15.75
CA ASN A 92 -9.43 -5.20 15.88
C ASN A 92 -8.12 -5.65 15.22
N GLU A 93 -7.90 -5.25 13.98
CA GLU A 93 -6.78 -5.71 13.17
C GLU A 93 -5.43 -5.21 13.69
N GLN A 94 -5.32 -3.96 14.13
CA GLN A 94 -4.05 -3.42 14.65
C GLN A 94 -3.59 -4.13 15.92
N LEU A 95 -4.52 -4.41 16.84
CA LEU A 95 -4.19 -5.14 18.06
C LEU A 95 -3.77 -6.58 17.72
N ALA A 96 -4.39 -7.19 16.71
CA ALA A 96 -4.01 -8.51 16.23
C ALA A 96 -2.60 -8.49 15.61
N VAL A 97 -2.28 -7.49 14.78
CA VAL A 97 -0.95 -7.29 14.19
C VAL A 97 0.11 -7.09 15.26
N GLU A 98 -0.13 -6.23 16.25
CA GLU A 98 0.82 -5.98 17.35
C GLU A 98 1.02 -7.24 18.21
N ALA A 99 -0.05 -7.99 18.52
CA ALA A 99 0.05 -9.24 19.25
C ALA A 99 0.85 -10.30 18.47
N LYS A 100 0.57 -10.47 17.16
CA LYS A 100 1.35 -11.35 16.27
C LYS A 100 2.82 -10.94 16.22
N ARG A 101 3.11 -9.64 16.06
CA ARG A 101 4.46 -9.09 16.03
C ARG A 101 5.23 -9.43 17.31
N ARG A 102 4.64 -9.22 18.49
CA ARG A 102 5.27 -9.57 19.78
C ARG A 102 5.51 -11.06 19.91
N LEU A 103 4.52 -11.89 19.57
CA LEU A 103 4.69 -13.34 19.62
C LEU A 103 5.85 -13.80 18.75
N LEU A 104 5.91 -13.33 17.50
CA LEU A 104 6.94 -13.73 16.54
C LEU A 104 8.32 -13.17 16.89
N LEU A 105 8.44 -11.87 17.15
CA LEU A 105 9.75 -11.22 17.32
C LEU A 105 10.27 -11.25 18.76
N ASP A 106 9.41 -11.03 19.75
CA ASP A 106 9.83 -10.89 21.14
C ASP A 106 9.80 -12.25 21.85
N TYR A 107 8.88 -13.13 21.46
CA TYR A 107 8.67 -14.44 22.06
C TYR A 107 8.87 -15.64 21.10
N PRO A 108 9.89 -15.65 20.22
CA PRO A 108 10.03 -16.63 19.13
C PRO A 108 10.21 -18.08 19.61
N ALA A 109 10.62 -18.28 20.86
CA ALA A 109 10.84 -19.60 21.46
C ALA A 109 9.61 -20.12 22.24
N SER A 110 8.54 -19.34 22.33
CA SER A 110 7.34 -19.71 23.06
C SER A 110 6.49 -20.72 22.29
N VAL A 111 5.72 -21.52 23.03
CA VAL A 111 4.73 -22.43 22.43
C VAL A 111 3.66 -21.63 21.68
N GLN A 112 3.29 -20.46 22.21
CA GLN A 112 2.33 -19.55 21.59
C GLN A 112 2.82 -19.05 20.23
N SER A 113 4.10 -18.64 20.12
CA SER A 113 4.69 -18.26 18.83
C SER A 113 4.75 -19.43 17.86
N THR A 114 5.11 -20.63 18.33
CA THR A 114 5.15 -21.83 17.48
C THR A 114 3.76 -22.17 16.95
N HIS A 115 2.74 -22.08 17.82
CA HIS A 115 1.34 -22.25 17.42
C HIS A 115 0.92 -21.19 16.40
N LEU A 116 1.23 -19.92 16.63
CA LEU A 116 0.94 -18.84 15.68
C LEU A 116 1.57 -19.09 14.30
N VAL A 117 2.84 -19.53 14.24
CA VAL A 117 3.46 -19.88 12.95
C VAL A 117 2.68 -20.99 12.24
N SER A 118 2.17 -21.98 12.98
CA SER A 118 1.36 -23.07 12.42
C SER A 118 -0.05 -22.66 11.98
N THR A 119 -0.53 -21.46 12.34
CA THR A 119 -1.86 -20.99 11.94
C THR A 119 -1.88 -20.25 10.60
N PHE A 120 -0.72 -19.92 10.03
CA PHE A 120 -0.64 -19.38 8.68
C PHE A 120 -0.89 -20.52 7.67
N GLU A 121 -1.80 -20.31 6.74
CA GLU A 121 -2.21 -21.35 5.77
C GLU A 121 -1.16 -21.50 4.67
N GLU A 122 -0.63 -20.35 4.20
CA GLU A 122 0.33 -20.29 3.11
C GLU A 122 1.64 -19.62 3.54
N ALA A 123 2.73 -20.04 2.89
CA ALA A 123 4.06 -19.44 3.10
C ALA A 123 4.06 -17.93 2.81
N LYS A 124 3.25 -17.51 1.82
CA LYS A 124 3.07 -16.12 1.39
C LYS A 124 2.53 -15.23 2.51
N GLU A 125 1.54 -15.69 3.29
CA GLU A 125 0.92 -14.88 4.34
C GLU A 125 1.92 -14.50 5.44
N LEU A 126 2.77 -15.45 5.86
CA LEU A 126 3.82 -15.18 6.84
C LEU A 126 4.91 -14.28 6.25
N ARG A 127 5.26 -14.43 4.96
CA ARG A 127 6.20 -13.53 4.28
C ARG A 127 5.69 -12.09 4.28
N GLU A 128 4.47 -11.88 3.79
CA GLU A 128 3.84 -10.55 3.70
C GLU A 128 3.77 -9.91 5.09
N PHE A 129 3.34 -10.68 6.09
CA PHE A 129 3.36 -10.21 7.48
C PHE A 129 4.75 -9.74 7.91
N LEU A 130 5.82 -10.51 7.62
CA LEU A 130 7.19 -10.15 7.99
C LEU A 130 7.73 -8.93 7.23
N VAL A 131 7.33 -8.74 5.97
CA VAL A 131 7.69 -7.56 5.17
C VAL A 131 7.04 -6.30 5.75
N ASP A 132 5.81 -6.42 6.24
CA ASP A 132 5.02 -5.31 6.78
C ASP A 132 5.36 -4.95 8.24
N ILE A 133 6.04 -5.83 8.98
CA ILE A 133 6.46 -5.50 10.35
C ILE A 133 7.42 -4.32 10.31
N GLN A 134 6.95 -3.17 10.81
CA GLN A 134 7.82 -2.03 11.04
C GLN A 134 8.83 -2.34 12.14
N GLY A 135 10.11 -2.19 11.80
CA GLY A 135 11.23 -2.39 12.69
C GLY A 135 12.37 -1.45 12.36
N PRO A 136 13.23 -1.13 13.34
CA PRO A 136 14.38 -0.29 13.10
C PRO A 136 15.39 -1.04 12.22
N VAL A 137 15.47 -0.63 10.96
CA VAL A 137 16.41 -1.19 10.00
C VAL A 137 17.84 -0.90 10.48
N GLY A 138 18.71 -1.91 10.40
CA GLY A 138 20.11 -1.82 10.84
C GLY A 138 20.35 -2.10 12.33
N GLU A 139 19.31 -2.33 13.13
CA GLU A 139 19.48 -2.77 14.52
C GLU A 139 19.71 -4.28 14.61
N SER A 140 20.84 -4.68 15.20
CA SER A 140 21.25 -6.09 15.32
C SER A 140 20.26 -6.93 16.11
N GLU A 141 19.64 -6.37 17.16
CA GLU A 141 18.65 -7.09 17.96
C GLU A 141 17.38 -7.41 17.15
N PHE A 142 16.83 -6.41 16.45
CA PHE A 142 15.69 -6.61 15.56
C PHE A 142 16.03 -7.60 14.44
N ALA A 143 17.17 -7.41 13.77
CA ALA A 143 17.62 -8.31 12.71
C ALA A 143 17.75 -9.77 13.20
N GLY A 144 18.31 -9.98 14.39
CA GLY A 144 18.42 -11.32 14.99
C GLY A 144 17.07 -11.94 15.35
N ARG A 145 16.08 -11.14 15.78
CA ARG A 145 14.69 -11.59 15.96
C ARG A 145 14.07 -11.98 14.62
N PHE A 146 14.19 -11.12 13.61
CA PHE A 146 13.70 -11.37 12.25
C PHE A 146 14.27 -12.68 11.68
N CYS A 147 15.60 -12.87 11.70
CA CYS A 147 16.24 -14.09 11.19
C CYS A 147 15.77 -15.37 11.90
N ARG A 148 15.44 -15.30 13.20
CA ARG A 148 14.87 -16.44 13.93
C ARG A 148 13.47 -16.80 13.44
N VAL A 149 12.62 -15.80 13.18
CA VAL A 149 11.29 -16.03 12.62
C VAL A 149 11.36 -16.59 11.21
N VAL A 150 12.28 -16.07 10.38
CA VAL A 150 12.51 -16.61 9.03
C VAL A 150 12.87 -18.10 9.08
N LYS A 151 13.75 -18.51 10.01
CA LYS A 151 14.08 -19.93 10.22
C LYS A 151 12.92 -20.76 10.76
N ALA A 152 11.97 -20.15 11.49
CA ALA A 152 10.75 -20.83 11.91
C ALA A 152 9.81 -21.03 10.70
N GLY A 153 9.61 -19.99 9.88
CA GLY A 153 8.85 -20.08 8.63
C GLY A 153 9.43 -21.12 7.67
N PHE A 154 10.75 -21.12 7.45
CA PHE A 154 11.41 -22.14 6.63
C PHE A 154 11.24 -23.56 7.17
N ARG A 155 11.21 -23.75 8.50
CA ARG A 155 10.94 -25.07 9.10
C ARG A 155 9.50 -25.54 8.87
N GLN A 156 8.56 -24.61 8.81
CA GLN A 156 7.14 -24.90 8.58
C GLN A 156 6.82 -25.14 7.10
N PHE A 157 7.29 -24.26 6.22
CA PHE A 157 6.88 -24.21 4.81
C PHE A 157 7.98 -24.68 3.84
N GLY A 158 9.19 -24.96 4.32
CA GLY A 158 10.31 -25.40 3.49
C GLY A 158 10.80 -24.33 2.50
N ALA A 159 11.28 -24.77 1.34
CA ALA A 159 11.89 -23.90 0.33
C ALA A 159 10.90 -22.88 -0.27
N GLU A 160 9.61 -23.23 -0.33
CA GLU A 160 8.55 -22.34 -0.81
C GLU A 160 8.52 -21.01 -0.03
N PHE A 161 8.86 -21.03 1.25
CA PHE A 161 8.92 -19.83 2.08
C PHE A 161 9.92 -18.79 1.57
N LEU A 162 11.02 -19.23 0.97
CA LEU A 162 12.03 -18.35 0.41
C LEU A 162 11.85 -18.15 -1.10
N ASN A 163 10.77 -18.62 -1.72
CA ASN A 163 10.56 -18.49 -3.16
C ASN A 163 10.03 -17.10 -3.55
N ASP A 164 10.78 -16.06 -3.21
CA ASP A 164 10.49 -14.65 -3.47
C ASP A 164 11.80 -13.83 -3.37
N ALA A 165 12.25 -13.23 -4.47
CA ALA A 165 13.58 -12.59 -4.55
C ALA A 165 13.70 -11.37 -3.62
N ASP A 166 12.66 -10.56 -3.52
CA ASP A 166 12.58 -9.39 -2.63
C ASP A 166 12.70 -9.77 -1.16
N PHE A 167 11.96 -10.81 -0.76
CA PHE A 167 12.01 -11.35 0.59
C PHE A 167 13.37 -12.01 0.87
N GLN A 168 13.95 -12.72 -0.10
CA GLN A 168 15.30 -13.26 0.04
C GLN A 168 16.34 -12.15 0.25
N LEU A 169 16.25 -11.04 -0.49
CA LEU A 169 17.14 -9.89 -0.32
C LEU A 169 17.00 -9.28 1.07
N ARG A 170 15.77 -9.12 1.58
CA ARG A 170 15.53 -8.70 2.98
C ARG A 170 16.16 -9.67 3.98
N CYS A 171 15.98 -10.98 3.78
CA CYS A 171 16.61 -12.01 4.61
C CYS A 171 18.14 -11.92 4.59
N TYR A 172 18.72 -11.72 3.41
CA TYR A 172 20.16 -11.55 3.24
C TYR A 172 20.67 -10.34 4.02
N LEU A 173 20.07 -9.16 3.81
CA LEU A 173 20.50 -7.92 4.46
C LEU A 173 20.35 -7.99 5.99
N HIS A 174 19.23 -8.50 6.51
CA HIS A 174 19.09 -8.72 7.96
C HIS A 174 20.09 -9.76 8.50
N SER A 175 20.39 -10.82 7.73
CA SER A 175 21.38 -11.81 8.15
C SER A 175 22.79 -11.22 8.27
N LEU A 176 23.15 -10.24 7.44
CA LEU A 176 24.41 -9.50 7.57
C LEU A 176 24.46 -8.71 8.89
N THR A 177 23.40 -7.96 9.21
CA THR A 177 23.33 -7.17 10.46
C THR A 177 23.29 -8.05 11.71
N ALA A 178 22.65 -9.22 11.63
CA ALA A 178 22.54 -10.17 12.74
C ALA A 178 23.79 -11.06 12.92
N GLY A 179 24.68 -11.12 11.93
CA GLY A 179 25.77 -12.10 11.90
C GLY A 179 25.28 -13.55 11.72
N ASP A 180 24.16 -13.75 11.02
CA ASP A 180 23.53 -15.05 10.84
C ASP A 180 24.05 -15.76 9.58
N ASP A 181 25.23 -16.36 9.70
CA ASP A 181 25.89 -17.05 8.58
C ASP A 181 25.05 -18.18 7.97
N ALA A 182 24.23 -18.85 8.77
CA ALA A 182 23.39 -19.94 8.30
C ALA A 182 22.31 -19.44 7.32
N LEU A 183 21.61 -18.36 7.69
CA LEU A 183 20.60 -17.77 6.80
C LEU A 183 21.25 -17.10 5.59
N LYS A 184 22.34 -16.35 5.80
CA LYS A 184 23.11 -15.71 4.73
C LYS A 184 23.51 -16.71 3.65
N ASN A 185 24.11 -17.83 4.04
CA ASN A 185 24.59 -18.85 3.11
C ASN A 185 23.45 -19.64 2.47
N ALA A 186 22.24 -19.62 3.04
CA ALA A 186 21.07 -20.26 2.47
C ALA A 186 20.43 -19.44 1.34
N VAL A 187 20.39 -18.10 1.46
CA VAL A 187 19.71 -17.23 0.48
C VAL A 187 20.64 -16.69 -0.61
N LEU A 188 21.92 -16.43 -0.28
CA LEU A 188 22.86 -15.79 -1.21
C LEU A 188 23.07 -16.54 -2.54
N PRO A 189 23.13 -17.88 -2.59
CA PRO A 189 23.29 -18.60 -3.86
C PRO A 189 22.12 -18.36 -4.83
N GLN A 190 20.89 -18.38 -4.32
CA GLN A 190 19.69 -18.18 -5.15
C GLN A 190 19.63 -16.74 -5.67
N LEU A 191 19.84 -15.74 -4.81
CA LEU A 191 19.90 -14.35 -5.23
C LEU A 191 20.96 -14.10 -6.33
N ARG A 192 22.10 -14.80 -6.28
CA ARG A 192 23.13 -14.72 -7.32
C ARG A 192 22.73 -15.42 -8.62
N GLU A 193 21.95 -16.49 -8.54
CA GLU A 193 21.39 -17.17 -9.70
C GLU A 193 20.31 -16.31 -10.37
N ASP A 194 19.40 -15.73 -9.59
CA ASP A 194 18.35 -14.81 -10.06
C ASP A 194 18.99 -13.61 -10.77
N LEU A 195 19.99 -12.98 -10.15
CA LEU A 195 20.77 -11.91 -10.77
C LEU A 195 21.56 -12.36 -12.01
N ALA A 196 21.92 -13.63 -12.15
CA ALA A 196 22.62 -14.11 -13.34
C ALA A 196 21.67 -14.34 -14.52
N ASN A 197 20.42 -14.72 -14.23
CA ASN A 197 19.38 -15.01 -15.22
C ASN A 197 18.67 -13.75 -15.69
N ASP A 198 18.47 -12.75 -14.83
CA ASP A 198 17.73 -11.52 -15.14
C ASP A 198 18.39 -10.28 -14.51
N LYS A 199 19.44 -9.75 -15.15
CA LYS A 199 20.18 -8.59 -14.59
C LYS A 199 19.41 -7.28 -14.69
N GLU A 200 18.61 -7.11 -15.73
CA GLU A 200 17.92 -5.85 -16.00
C GLU A 200 16.68 -5.69 -15.12
N ASP A 201 16.03 -6.79 -14.75
CA ASP A 201 14.80 -6.81 -13.95
C ASP A 201 15.04 -6.68 -12.42
N PHE A 202 16.29 -6.73 -11.95
CA PHE A 202 16.64 -6.65 -10.52
C PHE A 202 17.80 -5.68 -10.24
N ALA A 203 17.66 -4.42 -10.65
CA ALA A 203 18.70 -3.41 -10.53
C ALA A 203 19.11 -3.12 -9.06
N GLU A 204 18.16 -3.12 -8.13
CA GLU A 204 18.42 -2.95 -6.69
C GLU A 204 19.21 -4.13 -6.12
N LEU A 205 18.93 -5.36 -6.58
CA LEU A 205 19.65 -6.56 -6.18
C LEU A 205 21.10 -6.50 -6.65
N ALA A 206 21.31 -6.09 -7.90
CA ALA A 206 22.64 -5.90 -8.48
C ALA A 206 23.48 -4.92 -7.65
N ILE A 207 22.87 -3.81 -7.20
CA ILE A 207 23.54 -2.81 -6.36
C ILE A 207 23.81 -3.37 -4.96
N ALA A 208 22.81 -4.00 -4.33
CA ALA A 208 22.93 -4.50 -2.97
C ALA A 208 24.02 -5.58 -2.83
N LEU A 209 24.15 -6.45 -3.83
CA LEU A 209 25.11 -7.56 -3.86
C LEU A 209 26.50 -7.20 -4.42
N ASP A 210 26.72 -5.97 -4.90
CA ASP A 210 28.05 -5.58 -5.39
C ASP A 210 29.03 -5.36 -4.23
N ASP A 211 29.87 -6.37 -3.99
CA ASP A 211 30.91 -6.36 -2.96
C ASP A 211 32.00 -5.29 -3.20
N LYS A 212 32.06 -4.67 -4.38
CA LYS A 212 33.02 -3.60 -4.70
C LYS A 212 32.53 -2.23 -4.27
N LEU A 213 31.22 -2.06 -4.03
CA LEU A 213 30.64 -0.79 -3.62
C LEU A 213 30.65 -0.67 -2.10
N SER A 214 31.06 0.49 -1.60
CA SER A 214 30.80 0.85 -0.20
C SER A 214 29.31 1.08 0.03
N ASP A 215 28.86 1.00 1.28
CA ASP A 215 27.46 1.27 1.65
C ASP A 215 27.01 2.67 1.20
N LEU A 216 27.92 3.65 1.25
CA LEU A 216 27.68 5.01 0.75
C LEU A 216 27.42 5.02 -0.76
N GLU A 217 28.21 4.28 -1.54
CA GLU A 217 28.04 4.20 -2.99
C GLU A 217 26.77 3.42 -3.37
N LYS A 218 26.45 2.35 -2.63
CA LYS A 218 25.18 1.63 -2.79
C LYS A 218 23.99 2.54 -2.55
N LEU A 219 24.00 3.30 -1.45
CA LEU A 219 22.94 4.24 -1.12
C LEU A 219 22.73 5.30 -2.22
N ARG A 220 23.82 5.85 -2.79
CA ARG A 220 23.73 6.80 -3.91
C ARG A 220 23.06 6.20 -5.14
N ARG A 221 23.47 5.01 -5.53
CA ARG A 221 22.92 4.33 -6.72
C ARG A 221 21.47 3.92 -6.52
N LEU A 222 21.12 3.41 -5.35
CA LEU A 222 19.73 3.08 -5.01
C LEU A 222 18.86 4.34 -4.99
N HIS A 223 19.34 5.45 -4.44
CA HIS A 223 18.59 6.71 -4.49
C HIS A 223 18.40 7.21 -5.93
N ALA A 224 19.40 7.07 -6.80
CA ALA A 224 19.28 7.42 -8.22
C ALA A 224 18.25 6.52 -8.93
N LEU A 225 18.23 5.22 -8.63
CA LEU A 225 17.24 4.28 -9.15
C LEU A 225 15.82 4.67 -8.72
N LEU A 226 15.66 5.13 -7.47
CA LEU A 226 14.36 5.55 -6.92
C LEU A 226 13.75 6.75 -7.68
N GLU A 227 14.56 7.51 -8.44
CA GLU A 227 14.06 8.60 -9.28
C GLU A 227 13.24 8.10 -10.49
N HIS A 228 13.41 6.81 -10.85
CA HIS A 228 12.80 6.18 -12.01
C HIS A 228 11.83 5.05 -11.64
N GLU A 229 12.03 4.44 -10.47
CA GLU A 229 11.29 3.24 -10.05
C GLU A 229 10.79 3.38 -8.60
N GLU A 230 9.51 3.07 -8.37
CA GLU A 230 8.93 3.02 -7.03
C GLU A 230 8.75 1.54 -6.62
N SER A 231 9.67 1.03 -5.80
CA SER A 231 9.64 -0.33 -5.25
C SER A 231 9.79 -0.31 -3.72
N ALA A 232 8.95 -1.08 -3.02
CA ALA A 232 9.05 -1.24 -1.57
C ALA A 232 10.39 -1.89 -1.15
N THR A 233 10.98 -2.71 -2.02
CA THR A 233 12.27 -3.35 -1.82
C THR A 233 13.41 -2.37 -2.01
N LEU A 234 13.33 -1.50 -3.03
CA LEU A 234 14.26 -0.39 -3.21
C LEU A 234 14.25 0.56 -2.01
N GLU A 235 13.07 0.92 -1.52
CA GLU A 235 12.92 1.71 -0.30
C GLU A 235 13.58 1.01 0.89
N PHE A 236 13.32 -0.28 1.11
CA PHE A 236 13.97 -1.03 2.17
C PHE A 236 15.51 -0.98 2.06
N CYS A 237 16.07 -1.21 0.87
CA CYS A 237 17.52 -1.18 0.65
C CYS A 237 18.13 0.19 0.98
N ILE A 238 17.47 1.28 0.60
CA ILE A 238 17.91 2.63 0.96
C ILE A 238 17.94 2.83 2.48
N ASP A 239 16.95 2.33 3.22
CA ASP A 239 16.92 2.44 4.69
C ASP A 239 18.03 1.61 5.31
N PHE A 240 18.25 0.41 4.75
CA PHE A 240 19.29 -0.50 5.18
C PHE A 240 20.67 0.13 5.06
N PHE A 241 21.05 0.56 3.86
CA PHE A 241 22.38 1.12 3.64
C PHE A 241 22.54 2.45 4.38
N ALA A 242 21.50 3.28 4.50
CA ALA A 242 21.58 4.50 5.31
C ALA A 242 21.75 4.24 6.81
N ALA A 243 21.18 3.15 7.34
CA ALA A 243 21.36 2.74 8.73
C ALA A 243 22.76 2.14 8.98
N ALA A 244 23.34 1.47 7.98
CA ALA A 244 24.68 0.88 8.04
C ALA A 244 25.80 1.93 8.02
N LEU A 245 25.55 3.15 7.52
CA LEU A 245 26.56 4.20 7.48
C LEU A 245 27.05 4.61 8.88
N PRO A 246 28.36 4.87 9.04
CA PRO A 246 28.88 5.46 10.26
C PRO A 246 28.29 6.85 10.49
N LYS A 247 28.18 7.26 11.76
CA LYS A 247 27.57 8.56 12.16
C LYS A 247 28.16 9.76 11.40
N SER A 248 29.45 9.73 11.08
CA SER A 248 30.15 10.77 10.32
C SER A 248 29.64 10.90 8.88
N GLU A 249 29.39 9.78 8.20
CA GLU A 249 28.87 9.75 6.82
C GLU A 249 27.37 10.05 6.79
N ARG A 250 26.62 9.52 7.76
CA ARG A 250 25.18 9.76 7.88
C ARG A 250 24.83 11.23 8.12
N SER A 251 25.74 11.98 8.75
CA SER A 251 25.60 13.41 8.99
C SER A 251 26.09 14.28 7.82
N SER A 252 26.61 13.67 6.75
CA SER A 252 27.06 14.42 5.59
C SER A 252 25.88 15.09 4.87
N PRO A 253 26.07 16.28 4.28
CA PRO A 253 25.01 16.99 3.56
C PRO A 253 24.26 16.18 2.52
N GLU A 254 24.98 15.32 1.79
CA GLU A 254 24.43 14.49 0.73
C GLU A 254 23.49 13.42 1.29
N ILE A 255 23.89 12.75 2.37
CA ILE A 255 23.05 11.72 3.01
C ILE A 255 21.85 12.34 3.71
N VAL A 256 22.03 13.48 4.39
CA VAL A 256 20.90 14.21 4.98
C VAL A 256 19.91 14.62 3.88
N LYS A 257 20.39 15.00 2.69
CA LYS A 257 19.53 15.27 1.52
C LYS A 257 18.74 14.03 1.09
N ILE A 258 19.39 12.88 0.89
CA ILE A 258 18.74 11.61 0.52
C ILE A 258 17.65 11.24 1.55
N LEU A 259 18.01 11.28 2.83
CA LEU A 259 17.08 10.96 3.93
C LEU A 259 15.93 11.95 4.03
N ALA A 260 16.17 13.25 3.83
CA ALA A 260 15.12 14.26 3.83
C ALA A 260 14.14 14.06 2.68
N GLU A 261 14.65 13.80 1.46
CA GLU A 261 13.81 13.57 0.28
C GLU A 261 12.92 12.34 0.45
N ARG A 262 13.44 11.28 1.07
CA ARG A 262 12.66 10.10 1.43
C ARG A 262 11.60 10.39 2.50
N ALA A 263 12.00 10.99 3.62
CA ALA A 263 11.15 11.15 4.80
C ALA A 263 9.88 11.98 4.53
N VAL A 264 9.89 12.84 3.51
CA VAL A 264 8.75 13.66 3.08
C VAL A 264 7.56 12.85 2.55
N TRP A 265 7.76 11.60 2.14
CA TRP A 265 6.73 10.77 1.50
C TRP A 265 6.16 9.67 2.41
N GLY A 266 6.64 9.54 3.64
CA GLY A 266 6.13 8.60 4.64
C GLY A 266 5.32 9.28 5.75
N SER A 267 4.95 8.51 6.78
CA SER A 267 4.23 8.99 7.98
C SER A 267 5.11 9.80 8.96
N GLY A 268 6.40 9.94 8.68
CA GLY A 268 7.41 10.54 9.56
C GLY A 268 7.50 12.07 9.52
N GLY A 269 6.38 12.81 9.42
CA GLY A 269 6.37 14.26 9.20
C GLY A 269 7.33 15.05 10.09
N LYS A 270 7.38 14.74 11.41
CA LYS A 270 8.35 15.37 12.33
C LYS A 270 9.81 15.07 11.99
N GLN A 271 10.12 13.82 11.66
CA GLN A 271 11.48 13.41 11.27
C GLN A 271 11.88 14.07 9.94
N ALA A 272 10.96 14.19 8.99
CA ALA A 272 11.19 14.89 7.74
C ALA A 272 11.56 16.36 7.97
N LEU A 273 10.84 17.07 8.87
CA LEU A 273 11.17 18.45 9.22
C LEU A 273 12.56 18.58 9.86
N VAL A 274 12.93 17.68 10.76
CA VAL A 274 14.27 17.66 11.38
C VAL A 274 15.35 17.52 10.31
N LEU A 275 15.18 16.59 9.37
CA LEU A 275 16.14 16.36 8.28
C LEU A 275 16.21 17.55 7.33
N LEU A 276 15.06 18.13 6.95
CA LEU A 276 15.00 19.32 6.08
C LEU A 276 15.63 20.56 6.73
N ASP A 277 15.45 20.73 8.05
CA ASP A 277 16.05 21.84 8.80
C ASP A 277 17.58 21.68 8.96
N ALA A 278 18.07 20.43 8.99
CA ALA A 278 19.49 20.08 9.07
C ALA A 278 20.25 20.24 7.74
N LEU A 279 19.55 20.43 6.61
CA LEU A 279 20.21 20.66 5.31
C LEU A 279 21.06 21.94 5.33
N PRO A 280 22.21 21.95 4.62
CA PRO A 280 23.00 23.17 4.45
C PRO A 280 22.15 24.30 3.89
N LYS A 281 22.43 25.54 4.34
CA LYS A 281 21.65 26.73 3.95
C LYS A 281 21.50 26.88 2.43
N ALA A 282 22.53 26.54 1.65
CA ALA A 282 22.49 26.61 0.19
C ALA A 282 21.42 25.68 -0.40
N ILE A 283 21.34 24.43 0.08
CA ILE A 283 20.35 23.44 -0.35
C ILE A 283 18.96 23.79 0.18
N ARG A 284 18.85 24.08 1.49
CA ARG A 284 17.58 24.44 2.14
C ARG A 284 16.90 25.67 1.55
N SER A 285 17.67 26.56 0.93
CA SER A 285 17.12 27.77 0.27
C SER A 285 16.64 27.53 -1.15
N ASP A 286 16.94 26.37 -1.75
CA ASP A 286 16.43 25.99 -3.06
C ASP A 286 14.90 25.79 -3.01
N ALA A 287 14.22 26.12 -4.10
CA ALA A 287 12.77 26.06 -4.19
C ALA A 287 12.22 24.65 -3.97
N LYS A 288 12.93 23.59 -4.41
CA LYS A 288 12.55 22.20 -4.17
C LYS A 288 12.37 21.95 -2.67
N TYR A 289 13.39 22.20 -1.86
CA TYR A 289 13.36 21.87 -0.44
C TYR A 289 12.42 22.76 0.37
N ARG A 290 12.23 24.02 -0.04
CA ARG A 290 11.17 24.88 0.54
C ARG A 290 9.79 24.32 0.27
N VAL A 291 9.51 23.86 -0.95
CA VAL A 291 8.22 23.23 -1.31
C VAL A 291 8.03 21.90 -0.56
N LEU A 292 9.07 21.06 -0.46
CA LEU A 292 9.00 19.81 0.30
C LEU A 292 8.76 20.06 1.80
N ARG A 293 9.42 21.07 2.39
CA ARG A 293 9.18 21.48 3.78
C ARG A 293 7.77 22.02 3.98
N ALA A 294 7.29 22.87 3.07
CA ALA A 294 5.93 23.37 3.11
C ALA A 294 4.87 22.25 2.99
N LYS A 295 5.10 21.22 2.17
CA LYS A 295 4.24 20.03 2.09
C LYS A 295 4.06 19.39 3.47
N VAL A 296 5.17 19.17 4.18
CA VAL A 296 5.13 18.54 5.52
C VAL A 296 4.51 19.46 6.56
N LEU A 297 4.88 20.76 6.57
CA LEU A 297 4.27 21.75 7.47
C LEU A 297 2.75 21.85 7.25
N TRP A 298 2.31 21.81 6.01
CA TRP A 298 0.89 21.84 5.64
C TRP A 298 0.14 20.59 6.13
N ALA A 299 0.74 19.40 5.98
CA ALA A 299 0.21 18.15 6.51
C ALA A 299 0.07 18.18 8.05
N GLU A 300 1.03 18.79 8.73
CA GLU A 300 1.06 18.99 10.20
C GLU A 300 0.18 20.16 10.69
N SER A 301 -0.65 20.74 9.82
CA SER A 301 -1.56 21.85 10.14
C SER A 301 -0.85 23.17 10.50
N ARG A 302 0.40 23.35 10.05
CA ARG A 302 1.21 24.57 10.24
C ARG A 302 1.16 25.47 9.00
N ALA A 303 -0.05 25.95 8.68
CA ALA A 303 -0.34 26.68 7.43
C ALA A 303 0.51 27.94 7.24
N GLU A 304 0.70 28.73 8.31
CA GLU A 304 1.48 29.99 8.24
C GLU A 304 2.95 29.73 7.89
N ASP A 305 3.56 28.72 8.53
CA ASP A 305 4.94 28.30 8.24
C ASP A 305 5.06 27.76 6.82
N ALA A 306 4.09 26.94 6.38
CA ALA A 306 4.06 26.43 5.02
C ALA A 306 3.97 27.59 4.00
N LEU A 307 3.10 28.57 4.21
CA LEU A 307 2.96 29.73 3.34
C LEU A 307 4.24 30.56 3.27
N LYS A 308 4.95 30.74 4.38
CA LYS A 308 6.24 31.43 4.41
C LYS A 308 7.25 30.76 3.49
N ASP A 309 7.37 29.44 3.55
CA ASP A 309 8.29 28.68 2.70
C ASP A 309 7.86 28.72 1.22
N LEU A 310 6.56 28.58 0.93
CA LEU A 310 6.03 28.63 -0.43
C LEU A 310 6.24 29.98 -1.10
N VAL A 311 5.96 31.09 -0.39
CA VAL A 311 6.20 32.46 -0.89
C VAL A 311 7.69 32.66 -1.18
N GLN A 312 8.56 32.14 -0.33
CA GLN A 312 10.00 32.22 -0.57
C GLN A 312 10.47 31.34 -1.75
N ALA A 313 9.75 30.28 -2.07
CA ALA A 313 10.07 29.39 -3.19
C ALA A 313 9.63 29.94 -4.56
N THR A 314 8.71 30.91 -4.62
CA THR A 314 8.21 31.46 -5.90
C THR A 314 9.28 32.20 -6.72
N SER A 315 10.35 32.65 -6.08
CA SER A 315 11.49 33.32 -6.76
C SER A 315 12.56 32.35 -7.26
N GLY A 316 12.39 31.03 -7.06
CA GLY A 316 13.38 30.03 -7.46
C GLY A 316 13.21 29.48 -8.88
N ALA A 317 13.97 28.42 -9.19
CA ALA A 317 13.95 27.78 -10.50
C ALA A 317 12.62 27.06 -10.79
N LYS A 318 12.19 27.10 -12.06
CA LYS A 318 11.10 26.25 -12.55
C LYS A 318 11.58 24.79 -12.60
N PRO A 319 10.68 23.80 -12.41
CA PRO A 319 9.24 23.90 -12.22
C PRO A 319 8.78 24.24 -10.78
N TRP A 320 9.67 24.12 -9.79
CA TRP A 320 9.34 24.24 -8.37
C TRP A 320 8.73 25.59 -7.98
N SER A 321 9.20 26.71 -8.54
CA SER A 321 8.61 28.03 -8.26
C SER A 321 7.16 28.20 -8.73
N ARG A 322 6.79 27.54 -9.84
CA ARG A 322 5.40 27.51 -10.32
C ARG A 322 4.53 26.70 -9.37
N THR A 323 4.98 25.50 -9.01
CA THR A 323 4.30 24.65 -8.03
C THR A 323 4.14 25.37 -6.70
N ALA A 324 5.17 26.09 -6.23
CA ALA A 324 5.09 26.89 -5.01
C ALA A 324 3.99 27.96 -5.07
N THR A 325 3.83 28.61 -6.21
CA THR A 325 2.79 29.63 -6.43
C THR A 325 1.40 29.00 -6.37
N ASP A 326 1.18 27.92 -7.13
CA ASP A 326 -0.10 27.20 -7.17
C ASP A 326 -0.47 26.63 -5.80
N PHE A 327 0.52 26.09 -5.08
CA PHE A 327 0.34 25.51 -3.76
C PHE A 327 0.05 26.60 -2.71
N ALA A 328 0.75 27.74 -2.74
CA ALA A 328 0.45 28.86 -1.83
C ALA A 328 -0.98 29.38 -2.01
N ASP A 329 -1.45 29.48 -3.25
CA ASP A 329 -2.84 29.85 -3.55
C ASP A 329 -3.85 28.83 -3.00
N GLY A 330 -3.54 27.53 -3.16
CA GLY A 330 -4.33 26.45 -2.59
C GLY A 330 -4.42 26.46 -1.07
N VAL A 331 -3.31 26.71 -0.37
CA VAL A 331 -3.27 26.80 1.10
C VAL A 331 -4.09 27.99 1.60
N ARG A 332 -3.96 29.17 0.98
CA ARG A 332 -4.72 30.37 1.38
C ARG A 332 -6.24 30.21 1.24
N SER A 333 -6.65 29.45 0.22
CA SER A 333 -8.06 29.31 -0.15
C SER A 333 -8.64 27.95 0.26
N TRP A 334 -7.96 27.20 1.13
CA TRP A 334 -8.31 25.83 1.47
C TRP A 334 -9.75 25.70 1.95
N ASP A 335 -10.16 26.51 2.92
CA ASP A 335 -11.49 26.38 3.54
C ASP A 335 -12.63 26.67 2.56
N GLU A 336 -12.52 27.75 1.78
CA GLU A 336 -13.51 28.13 0.78
C GLU A 336 -13.63 27.05 -0.32
N ARG A 337 -12.50 26.61 -0.86
CA ARG A 337 -12.49 25.62 -1.96
C ARG A 337 -12.90 24.23 -1.48
N ARG A 338 -12.52 23.86 -0.25
CA ARG A 338 -12.98 22.61 0.39
C ARG A 338 -14.49 22.60 0.52
N ALA A 339 -15.10 23.69 0.99
CA ALA A 339 -16.56 23.79 1.08
C ALA A 339 -17.24 23.58 -0.28
N LEU A 340 -16.68 24.18 -1.35
CA LEU A 340 -17.19 24.00 -2.71
C LEU A 340 -17.06 22.56 -3.22
N VAL A 341 -15.93 21.89 -2.95
CA VAL A 341 -15.72 20.48 -3.31
C VAL A 341 -16.72 19.59 -2.58
N VAL A 342 -16.92 19.80 -1.27
CA VAL A 342 -17.89 19.05 -0.47
C VAL A 342 -19.31 19.22 -1.03
N GLN A 343 -19.72 20.45 -1.31
CA GLN A 343 -21.04 20.73 -1.88
C GLN A 343 -21.23 20.04 -3.24
N SER A 344 -20.18 20.06 -4.07
CA SER A 344 -20.21 19.48 -5.41
C SER A 344 -20.30 17.95 -5.40
N ILE A 345 -19.55 17.27 -4.52
CA ILE A 345 -19.64 15.81 -4.38
C ILE A 345 -21.02 15.38 -3.85
N LEU A 346 -21.58 16.13 -2.89
CA LEU A 346 -22.95 15.88 -2.42
C LEU A 346 -24.00 16.13 -3.52
N GLY A 347 -23.77 17.12 -4.38
CA GLY A 347 -24.60 17.37 -5.57
C GLY A 347 -24.60 16.18 -6.52
N ILE A 348 -23.41 15.64 -6.82
CA ILE A 348 -23.24 14.44 -7.66
C ILE A 348 -24.01 13.26 -7.06
N SER A 349 -23.80 12.95 -5.78
CA SER A 349 -24.47 11.82 -5.11
C SER A 349 -26.01 11.93 -5.22
N LYS A 350 -26.57 13.12 -5.01
CA LYS A 350 -28.02 13.36 -5.17
C LYS A 350 -28.51 13.17 -6.60
N SER A 351 -27.70 13.51 -7.61
CA SER A 351 -28.07 13.40 -9.02
C SER A 351 -28.19 11.95 -9.52
N PHE A 352 -27.47 11.01 -8.90
CA PHE A 352 -27.50 9.59 -9.29
C PHE A 352 -28.79 8.85 -8.85
N GLY A 353 -29.60 9.43 -7.97
CA GLY A 353 -30.58 8.69 -7.18
C GLY A 353 -32.07 8.79 -7.57
N LYS A 354 -32.54 9.83 -8.26
CA LYS A 354 -34.00 10.10 -8.31
C LYS A 354 -34.73 9.74 -9.60
N ASP A 355 -34.16 9.99 -10.79
CA ASP A 355 -34.88 9.79 -12.07
C ASP A 355 -34.02 9.17 -13.19
N THR A 356 -32.79 8.77 -12.89
CA THR A 356 -31.88 8.19 -13.88
C THR A 356 -32.26 6.74 -14.17
N THR A 357 -32.80 6.50 -15.37
CA THR A 357 -33.16 5.16 -15.87
C THR A 357 -32.21 4.64 -16.94
N GLY A 358 -31.27 5.48 -17.40
CA GLY A 358 -30.11 5.05 -18.17
C GLY A 358 -28.89 5.95 -18.00
N LEU A 359 -27.71 5.37 -18.18
CA LEU A 359 -26.42 6.06 -18.12
C LEU A 359 -25.47 5.50 -19.17
N ASP A 360 -24.71 6.38 -19.83
CA ASP A 360 -23.50 5.97 -20.54
C ASP A 360 -22.32 6.91 -20.31
N ALA A 361 -21.11 6.37 -20.45
CA ALA A 361 -19.85 7.08 -20.27
C ALA A 361 -18.76 6.48 -21.17
N GLU A 362 -17.76 7.29 -21.48
CA GLU A 362 -16.50 6.83 -22.07
C GLU A 362 -15.37 7.00 -21.05
N ILE A 363 -14.50 6.01 -20.98
CA ILE A 363 -13.31 5.97 -20.14
C ILE A 363 -12.12 5.89 -21.08
N SER A 364 -11.30 6.93 -21.13
CA SER A 364 -10.06 6.93 -21.91
C SER A 364 -8.88 6.80 -20.97
N PHE A 365 -7.97 5.88 -21.27
CA PHE A 365 -6.74 5.67 -20.53
C PHE A 365 -5.55 5.77 -21.48
N SER A 366 -4.53 6.52 -21.07
CA SER A 366 -3.26 6.55 -21.76
C SER A 366 -2.10 6.42 -20.77
N LYS A 367 -1.17 5.51 -21.05
CA LYS A 367 0.08 5.29 -20.29
C LYS A 367 1.24 5.28 -21.27
N LYS A 368 2.39 5.84 -20.87
CA LYS A 368 3.65 5.61 -21.55
C LYS A 368 4.36 4.43 -20.91
N ASP A 369 4.87 3.50 -21.72
CA ASP A 369 5.84 2.53 -21.23
C ASP A 369 7.22 3.16 -21.05
N ASP A 370 8.15 2.33 -20.58
CA ASP A 370 9.53 2.71 -20.30
C ASP A 370 10.32 3.06 -21.58
N GLU A 371 9.87 2.57 -22.73
CA GLU A 371 10.39 2.93 -24.06
C GLU A 371 9.77 4.22 -24.62
N GLY A 372 8.82 4.83 -23.89
CA GLY A 372 8.14 6.06 -24.25
C GLY A 372 7.00 5.91 -25.26
N LYS A 373 6.64 4.68 -25.65
CA LYS A 373 5.48 4.36 -26.48
C LYS A 373 4.22 4.59 -25.66
N THR A 374 3.24 5.26 -26.28
CA THR A 374 1.97 5.58 -25.61
C THR A 374 0.91 4.56 -26.01
N PHE A 375 0.38 3.85 -25.02
CA PHE A 375 -0.79 3.01 -25.18
C PHE A 375 -2.03 3.86 -24.93
N ASN A 376 -3.03 3.75 -25.81
CA ASN A 376 -4.29 4.49 -25.69
C ASN A 376 -5.46 3.51 -25.76
N TYR A 377 -6.13 3.36 -24.64
CA TYR A 377 -7.33 2.54 -24.51
C TYR A 377 -8.56 3.42 -24.35
N THR A 378 -9.66 3.01 -24.96
CA THR A 378 -10.97 3.61 -24.71
C THR A 378 -11.94 2.50 -24.34
N ALA A 379 -12.60 2.65 -23.20
CA ALA A 379 -13.71 1.82 -22.80
C ALA A 379 -15.02 2.61 -22.85
N TYR A 380 -16.07 2.02 -23.39
CA TYR A 380 -17.43 2.54 -23.31
C TYR A 380 -18.23 1.66 -22.34
N LEU A 381 -18.97 2.31 -21.43
CA LEU A 381 -19.91 1.68 -20.53
C LEU A 381 -21.29 2.31 -20.73
N GLY A 382 -22.30 1.50 -21.03
CA GLY A 382 -23.68 1.92 -21.12
C GLY A 382 -24.60 0.96 -20.39
N MET A 383 -25.56 1.50 -19.61
CA MET A 383 -26.53 0.71 -18.87
C MET A 383 -27.93 1.32 -18.91
N ILE A 384 -28.94 0.46 -19.04
CA ILE A 384 -30.36 0.79 -18.86
C ILE A 384 -30.97 -0.30 -17.95
N PRO A 385 -30.97 -0.09 -16.61
CA PRO A 385 -31.36 -1.12 -15.65
C PRO A 385 -32.75 -1.73 -15.89
N ASN A 386 -33.75 -0.90 -16.22
CA ASN A 386 -35.13 -1.37 -16.45
C ASN A 386 -35.28 -2.28 -17.68
N LYS A 387 -34.33 -2.22 -18.62
CA LYS A 387 -34.27 -3.11 -19.80
C LYS A 387 -33.31 -4.28 -19.60
N ASN A 388 -32.70 -4.39 -18.42
CA ASN A 388 -31.54 -5.25 -18.13
C ASN A 388 -30.43 -5.13 -19.20
N LEU A 389 -30.31 -3.96 -19.84
CA LEU A 389 -29.40 -3.73 -20.95
C LEU A 389 -28.06 -3.18 -20.46
N LEU A 390 -26.98 -3.93 -20.67
CA LEU A 390 -25.60 -3.52 -20.42
C LEU A 390 -24.81 -3.60 -21.73
N GLN A 391 -23.93 -2.63 -21.92
CA GLN A 391 -23.01 -2.59 -23.04
C GLN A 391 -21.62 -2.14 -22.56
N LEU A 392 -20.61 -2.94 -22.89
CA LEU A 392 -19.21 -2.73 -22.54
C LEU A 392 -18.35 -2.92 -23.78
N HIS A 393 -17.59 -1.91 -24.17
CA HIS A 393 -16.68 -2.01 -25.32
C HIS A 393 -15.32 -1.51 -24.88
N VAL A 394 -14.24 -2.19 -25.28
CA VAL A 394 -12.87 -1.74 -25.06
C VAL A 394 -12.15 -1.77 -26.41
N SER A 395 -11.52 -0.67 -26.76
CA SER A 395 -10.70 -0.53 -27.95
C SER A 395 -9.30 -0.03 -27.60
N GLU A 396 -8.34 -0.45 -28.42
CA GLU A 396 -6.99 0.10 -28.48
C GLU A 396 -6.85 0.79 -29.84
N GLY A 397 -6.81 2.13 -29.85
CA GLY A 397 -6.98 2.91 -31.08
C GLY A 397 -8.30 2.55 -31.79
N GLU A 398 -8.23 2.14 -33.06
CA GLU A 398 -9.38 1.72 -33.87
C GLU A 398 -9.73 0.23 -33.72
N SER A 399 -8.89 -0.56 -33.05
CA SER A 399 -9.08 -2.00 -32.91
C SER A 399 -9.94 -2.31 -31.68
N VAL A 400 -11.07 -2.98 -31.89
CA VAL A 400 -11.89 -3.51 -30.78
C VAL A 400 -11.14 -4.68 -30.14
N LYS A 401 -10.90 -4.59 -28.82
CA LYS A 401 -10.28 -5.67 -28.05
C LYS A 401 -11.31 -6.55 -27.35
N PHE A 402 -12.40 -5.93 -26.94
CA PHE A 402 -13.49 -6.58 -26.25
C PHE A 402 -14.80 -5.85 -26.55
N ALA A 403 -15.86 -6.60 -26.84
CA ALA A 403 -17.21 -6.05 -26.88
C ALA A 403 -18.17 -7.03 -26.24
N TYR A 404 -19.01 -6.52 -25.35
CA TYR A 404 -20.00 -7.28 -24.63
C TYR A 404 -21.31 -6.51 -24.56
N ARG A 405 -22.40 -7.21 -24.83
CA ARG A 405 -23.74 -6.68 -24.66
C ARG A 405 -24.62 -7.77 -24.08
N THR A 406 -25.44 -7.41 -23.12
CA THR A 406 -26.49 -8.30 -22.61
C THR A 406 -27.76 -7.51 -22.39
N ASP A 407 -28.90 -8.14 -22.65
CA ASP A 407 -30.22 -7.68 -22.28
C ASP A 407 -31.00 -8.80 -21.60
N ALA A 408 -32.28 -8.58 -21.28
CA ALA A 408 -33.12 -9.57 -20.62
C ALA A 408 -33.31 -10.89 -21.40
N LYS A 409 -33.00 -10.93 -22.71
CA LYS A 409 -33.31 -12.06 -23.60
C LYS A 409 -32.09 -12.64 -24.30
N SER A 410 -31.04 -11.86 -24.47
CA SER A 410 -29.90 -12.25 -25.30
C SER A 410 -28.61 -11.60 -24.81
N SER A 411 -27.50 -12.16 -25.26
CA SER A 411 -26.19 -11.56 -25.07
C SER A 411 -25.29 -11.80 -26.28
N GLY A 412 -24.28 -10.96 -26.41
CA GLY A 412 -23.27 -11.02 -27.44
C GLY A 412 -21.91 -10.72 -26.85
N LEU A 413 -20.88 -11.38 -27.38
CA LEU A 413 -19.52 -11.26 -26.91
C LEU A 413 -18.53 -11.35 -28.07
N TYR A 414 -17.54 -10.49 -28.05
CA TYR A 414 -16.37 -10.52 -28.91
C TYR A 414 -15.10 -10.32 -28.09
N LEU A 415 -14.05 -11.04 -28.46
CA LEU A 415 -12.69 -10.93 -27.93
C LEU A 415 -11.70 -10.84 -29.09
N ALA A 416 -10.66 -10.03 -28.91
CA ALA A 416 -9.56 -9.94 -29.88
C ALA A 416 -9.00 -11.33 -30.20
N GLY A 417 -8.78 -11.60 -31.49
CA GLY A 417 -8.29 -12.89 -31.97
C GLY A 417 -9.38 -13.93 -32.24
N ALA A 418 -10.65 -13.65 -31.93
CA ALA A 418 -11.76 -14.49 -32.35
C ALA A 418 -12.18 -14.22 -33.81
N ASP A 419 -12.49 -15.28 -34.55
CA ASP A 419 -12.92 -15.21 -35.96
C ASP A 419 -14.38 -14.79 -36.13
N LYS A 420 -15.16 -14.85 -35.04
CA LYS A 420 -16.62 -14.64 -35.03
C LYS A 420 -17.07 -13.93 -33.76
N ILE A 421 -18.25 -13.30 -33.85
CA ILE A 421 -18.96 -12.76 -32.68
C ILE A 421 -19.88 -13.84 -32.13
N MET A 422 -19.74 -14.19 -30.85
CA MET A 422 -20.62 -15.14 -30.20
C MET A 422 -21.92 -14.46 -29.81
N ARG A 423 -23.06 -15.03 -30.20
CA ARG A 423 -24.40 -14.57 -29.80
C ARG A 423 -25.12 -15.69 -29.06
N PHE A 424 -25.75 -15.34 -27.95
CA PHE A 424 -26.45 -16.28 -27.08
C PHE A 424 -27.93 -15.92 -27.01
N ALA A 425 -28.80 -16.94 -27.08
CA ALA A 425 -30.25 -16.79 -26.92
C ALA A 425 -30.71 -16.64 -25.45
N THR A 426 -29.78 -16.31 -24.55
CA THR A 426 -30.00 -16.10 -23.11
C THR A 426 -29.25 -14.85 -22.64
N SER A 427 -29.74 -14.23 -21.57
CA SER A 427 -29.00 -13.15 -20.89
C SER A 427 -27.65 -13.66 -20.43
N GLY A 428 -26.62 -12.85 -20.64
CA GLY A 428 -25.32 -13.08 -20.04
C GLY A 428 -25.25 -12.51 -18.61
N PRO A 429 -24.14 -12.76 -17.91
CA PRO A 429 -23.95 -12.30 -16.54
C PRO A 429 -23.67 -10.80 -16.48
N VAL A 430 -24.18 -10.17 -15.43
CA VAL A 430 -24.04 -8.74 -15.23
C VAL A 430 -22.94 -8.47 -14.19
N PRO A 431 -21.80 -7.87 -14.57
CA PRO A 431 -20.80 -7.46 -13.59
C PRO A 431 -21.36 -6.37 -12.67
N ALA A 432 -21.23 -6.59 -11.38
CA ALA A 432 -21.63 -5.71 -10.31
C ALA A 432 -20.39 -5.28 -9.54
N PRO A 433 -19.83 -4.10 -9.85
CA PRO A 433 -18.71 -3.58 -9.09
C PRO A 433 -19.15 -3.34 -7.65
N ASN A 434 -18.31 -3.73 -6.70
CA ASN A 434 -18.47 -3.39 -5.29
C ASN A 434 -17.28 -2.54 -4.87
N PHE A 435 -17.57 -1.36 -4.33
CA PHE A 435 -16.55 -0.47 -3.79
C PHE A 435 -16.90 -0.17 -2.34
N THR A 436 -15.91 -0.29 -1.46
CA THR A 436 -16.03 0.07 -0.05
C THR A 436 -14.97 1.11 0.29
N LEU A 437 -15.38 2.15 1.02
CA LEU A 437 -14.49 3.18 1.53
C LEU A 437 -14.45 3.06 3.04
N GLU A 438 -13.30 2.61 3.54
CA GLU A 438 -13.07 2.36 4.96
C GLU A 438 -12.02 3.31 5.50
N ARG A 439 -12.17 3.68 6.78
CA ARG A 439 -11.21 4.54 7.47
C ARG A 439 -10.26 3.66 8.27
N GLU A 440 -8.96 3.85 8.06
CA GLU A 440 -7.90 3.16 8.77
C GLU A 440 -7.62 3.83 10.13
N GLU A 441 -7.05 3.10 11.08
CA GLU A 441 -6.72 3.63 12.42
C GLU A 441 -5.65 4.74 12.41
N GLY A 442 -4.77 4.79 11.40
CA GLY A 442 -3.88 5.94 11.14
C GLY A 442 -4.62 7.21 10.67
N GLY A 443 -5.94 7.12 10.51
CA GLY A 443 -6.80 8.12 9.92
C GLY A 443 -6.79 8.12 8.40
N GLY A 444 -5.99 7.25 7.76
CA GLY A 444 -6.02 7.03 6.32
C GLY A 444 -7.38 6.52 5.85
N PHE A 445 -7.55 6.48 4.53
CA PHE A 445 -8.73 5.92 3.90
C PHE A 445 -8.31 4.87 2.89
N ASN A 446 -8.90 3.69 2.99
CA ASN A 446 -8.73 2.62 2.03
C ASN A 446 -9.97 2.54 1.14
N LEU A 447 -9.77 2.60 -0.17
CA LEU A 447 -10.81 2.32 -1.16
C LEU A 447 -10.55 0.91 -1.69
N GLN A 448 -11.36 -0.04 -1.26
CA GLN A 448 -11.32 -1.40 -1.79
C GLN A 448 -12.33 -1.52 -2.93
N GLY A 449 -11.91 -2.17 -4.00
CA GLY A 449 -12.73 -2.41 -5.18
C GLY A 449 -12.71 -3.88 -5.56
N GLY A 450 -13.86 -4.39 -5.97
CA GLY A 450 -13.99 -5.70 -6.58
C GLY A 450 -15.14 -5.72 -7.58
N ALA A 451 -15.44 -6.91 -8.09
CA ALA A 451 -16.62 -7.15 -8.90
C ALA A 451 -17.21 -8.52 -8.54
N THR A 452 -18.55 -8.56 -8.51
CA THR A 452 -19.31 -9.81 -8.39
C THR A 452 -20.19 -9.97 -9.63
N ILE A 453 -20.77 -11.16 -9.84
CA ILE A 453 -21.79 -11.36 -10.86
C ILE A 453 -23.16 -11.20 -10.21
N ALA A 454 -23.94 -10.21 -10.66
CA ALA A 454 -25.31 -10.03 -10.24
C ALA A 454 -26.28 -10.76 -11.17
N SER A 455 -27.45 -11.11 -10.60
CA SER A 455 -28.56 -11.70 -11.34
C SER A 455 -29.29 -10.72 -12.25
N SER A 456 -29.08 -9.40 -12.08
CA SER A 456 -29.66 -8.34 -12.90
C SER A 456 -28.89 -7.02 -12.77
N LEU A 457 -29.10 -6.07 -13.67
CA LEU A 457 -28.55 -4.72 -13.56
C LEU A 457 -29.10 -3.91 -12.40
N ASP A 458 -30.35 -4.14 -11.96
CA ASP A 458 -30.88 -3.49 -10.77
C ASP A 458 -30.13 -3.96 -9.51
N ALA A 459 -29.86 -5.27 -9.42
CA ALA A 459 -29.03 -5.82 -8.35
C ALA A 459 -27.58 -5.29 -8.43
N ALA A 460 -27.00 -5.18 -9.62
CA ALA A 460 -25.68 -4.58 -9.82
C ALA A 460 -25.63 -3.11 -9.40
N ARG A 461 -26.65 -2.32 -9.76
CA ARG A 461 -26.80 -0.91 -9.36
C ARG A 461 -26.86 -0.76 -7.84
N LYS A 462 -27.63 -1.61 -7.17
CA LYS A 462 -27.73 -1.62 -5.69
C LYS A 462 -26.40 -1.96 -5.02
N SER A 463 -25.63 -2.89 -5.58
CA SER A 463 -24.28 -3.22 -5.08
C SER A 463 -23.33 -2.01 -5.16
N GLY A 464 -23.38 -1.26 -6.26
CA GLY A 464 -22.55 -0.06 -6.46
C GLY A 464 -22.97 1.16 -5.63
N ALA A 465 -24.22 1.22 -5.16
CA ALA A 465 -24.73 2.34 -4.35
C ALA A 465 -24.02 2.44 -2.98
N ASN A 466 -23.52 1.32 -2.44
CA ASN A 466 -22.86 1.25 -1.14
C ASN A 466 -21.70 2.24 -0.97
N LEU A 467 -20.96 2.56 -2.04
CA LEU A 467 -19.90 3.56 -1.99
C LEU A 467 -20.47 4.98 -1.79
N LEU A 468 -21.48 5.35 -2.58
CA LEU A 468 -22.10 6.67 -2.50
C LEU A 468 -22.88 6.87 -1.19
N ASP A 469 -23.36 5.77 -0.62
CA ASP A 469 -24.04 5.76 0.68
C ASP A 469 -23.06 5.81 1.86
N SER A 470 -21.76 5.57 1.64
CA SER A 470 -20.74 5.66 2.68
C SER A 470 -20.87 6.98 3.44
N PRO A 471 -20.85 6.98 4.79
CA PRO A 471 -20.95 8.21 5.58
C PRO A 471 -19.85 9.22 5.25
N TYR A 472 -18.73 8.76 4.67
CA TYR A 472 -17.60 9.59 4.22
C TYR A 472 -17.82 10.28 2.87
N LEU A 473 -18.81 9.85 2.09
CA LEU A 473 -19.17 10.45 0.79
C LEU A 473 -20.57 11.07 0.78
N SER A 474 -21.47 10.62 1.66
CA SER A 474 -22.87 11.08 1.72
C SER A 474 -23.11 12.24 2.70
N THR A 475 -22.15 12.58 3.55
CA THR A 475 -22.30 13.63 4.58
C THR A 475 -21.25 14.73 4.46
N VAL A 476 -21.61 15.94 4.90
CA VAL A 476 -20.68 17.08 4.97
C VAL A 476 -19.49 16.79 5.90
N LEU A 477 -19.76 16.21 7.08
CA LEU A 477 -18.71 15.89 8.04
C LEU A 477 -17.77 14.79 7.51
N GLY A 478 -18.33 13.75 6.90
CA GLY A 478 -17.58 12.66 6.31
C GLY A 478 -16.68 13.11 5.17
N LEU A 479 -17.20 13.91 4.23
CA LEU A 479 -16.42 14.43 3.12
C LEU A 479 -15.32 15.39 3.58
N ASN A 480 -15.59 16.23 4.58
CA ASN A 480 -14.54 17.06 5.17
C ASN A 480 -13.43 16.21 5.78
N THR A 481 -13.79 15.13 6.48
CA THR A 481 -12.82 14.18 7.04
C THR A 481 -12.02 13.50 5.93
N LEU A 482 -12.68 13.06 4.85
CA LEU A 482 -12.02 12.45 3.71
C LEU A 482 -11.02 13.41 3.05
N LEU A 483 -11.42 14.64 2.73
CA LEU A 483 -10.52 15.63 2.12
C LEU A 483 -9.37 16.03 3.06
N GLU A 484 -9.62 16.11 4.36
CA GLU A 484 -8.58 16.39 5.35
C GLU A 484 -7.47 15.33 5.31
N HIS A 485 -7.83 14.05 5.28
CA HIS A 485 -6.87 12.96 5.33
C HIS A 485 -6.28 12.62 3.95
N SER A 486 -7.10 12.52 2.91
CA SER A 486 -6.69 12.11 1.57
C SER A 486 -6.09 13.25 0.74
N VAL A 487 -6.22 14.50 1.18
CA VAL A 487 -5.62 15.66 0.50
C VAL A 487 -4.68 16.42 1.43
N ARG A 488 -5.17 16.99 2.54
CA ARG A 488 -4.33 17.87 3.37
C ARG A 488 -3.17 17.12 4.04
N ARG A 489 -3.45 16.00 4.72
CA ARG A 489 -2.44 15.25 5.48
C ARG A 489 -1.36 14.61 4.61
N ILE A 490 -1.63 14.40 3.32
CA ILE A 490 -0.60 14.00 2.36
C ILE A 490 0.08 15.21 1.69
N GLY A 491 -0.20 16.43 2.15
CA GLY A 491 0.38 17.67 1.63
C GLY A 491 -0.13 18.10 0.24
N GLY A 492 -1.34 17.68 -0.13
CA GLY A 492 -2.05 18.14 -1.32
C GLY A 492 -2.86 19.42 -1.08
N TRP A 493 -3.35 20.03 -2.15
CA TRP A 493 -4.15 21.26 -2.11
C TRP A 493 -5.24 21.29 -3.19
N ILE A 494 -6.22 22.17 -3.01
CA ILE A 494 -7.31 22.38 -3.96
C ILE A 494 -6.97 23.59 -4.83
N GLU A 495 -6.91 23.37 -6.14
CA GLU A 495 -6.63 24.42 -7.12
C GLU A 495 -7.85 25.32 -7.34
N LYS A 496 -7.63 26.49 -7.95
CA LYS A 496 -8.70 27.42 -8.25
C LYS A 496 -9.73 26.75 -9.19
N PRO A 497 -11.04 26.78 -8.86
CA PRO A 497 -12.09 26.26 -9.73
C PRO A 497 -12.05 26.94 -11.10
N ARG A 498 -12.33 26.15 -12.14
CA ARG A 498 -12.42 26.65 -13.52
C ARG A 498 -13.81 26.35 -14.05
N GLN A 499 -14.50 27.37 -14.56
CA GLN A 499 -15.80 27.21 -15.21
C GLN A 499 -15.63 27.17 -16.73
N GLU A 500 -16.22 26.18 -17.39
CA GLU A 500 -16.31 26.12 -18.85
C GLU A 500 -17.76 25.83 -19.25
N GLY A 501 -18.41 26.83 -19.87
CA GLY A 501 -19.84 26.78 -20.12
C GLY A 501 -20.62 26.55 -18.82
N LYS A 502 -21.38 25.44 -18.80
CA LYS A 502 -22.23 25.03 -17.67
C LYS A 502 -21.56 24.06 -16.69
N THR A 503 -20.27 23.77 -16.89
CA THR A 503 -19.53 22.81 -16.07
C THR A 503 -18.48 23.52 -15.23
N THR A 504 -18.48 23.25 -13.93
CA THR A 504 -17.45 23.68 -12.99
C THR A 504 -16.46 22.54 -12.79
N TYR A 505 -15.18 22.81 -13.01
CA TYR A 505 -14.09 21.87 -12.79
C TYR A 505 -13.38 22.19 -11.48
N LEU A 506 -13.32 21.17 -10.61
CA LEU A 506 -12.69 21.22 -9.30
C LEU A 506 -11.49 20.29 -9.32
N SER A 507 -10.30 20.83 -9.04
CA SER A 507 -9.06 20.09 -9.13
C SER A 507 -8.38 20.00 -7.77
N VAL A 508 -7.98 18.78 -7.40
CA VAL A 508 -7.08 18.50 -6.30
C VAL A 508 -5.72 18.14 -6.89
N ARG A 509 -4.66 18.66 -6.27
CA ARG A 509 -3.29 18.39 -6.68
C ARG A 509 -2.46 17.90 -5.51
N THR A 510 -1.59 16.94 -5.77
CA THR A 510 -0.59 16.46 -4.83
C THR A 510 0.77 16.38 -5.52
N LEU A 511 1.84 16.55 -4.77
CA LEU A 511 3.19 16.31 -5.27
C LEU A 511 3.41 14.81 -5.45
N GLN A 512 4.28 14.45 -6.39
CA GLN A 512 4.82 13.09 -6.50
C GLN A 512 6.32 13.14 -6.20
N ARG A 513 6.87 11.99 -5.80
CA ARG A 513 8.29 11.88 -5.53
C ARG A 513 9.06 12.25 -6.80
N PHE A 514 10.06 13.11 -6.65
CA PHE A 514 10.89 13.69 -7.72
C PHE A 514 10.17 14.50 -8.83
N ASN A 515 8.84 14.43 -8.93
CA ASN A 515 8.05 15.22 -9.88
C ASN A 515 7.38 16.42 -9.20
N ALA A 516 7.94 17.61 -9.45
CA ALA A 516 7.42 18.89 -8.96
C ALA A 516 6.00 19.21 -9.43
N LEU A 517 5.57 18.66 -10.57
CA LEU A 517 4.23 18.90 -11.10
C LEU A 517 3.20 18.00 -10.39
N GLY A 518 3.55 16.73 -10.20
CA GLY A 518 2.78 15.75 -9.43
C GLY A 518 1.51 15.26 -10.13
N LEU A 519 0.56 14.80 -9.32
CA LEU A 519 -0.71 14.23 -9.75
C LEU A 519 -1.83 15.26 -9.61
N ARG A 520 -2.69 15.36 -10.62
CA ARG A 520 -3.92 16.14 -10.58
C ARG A 520 -5.13 15.24 -10.76
N VAL A 521 -6.10 15.36 -9.86
CA VAL A 521 -7.44 14.79 -9.97
C VAL A 521 -8.43 15.92 -10.17
N THR A 522 -9.24 15.87 -11.22
CA THR A 522 -10.23 16.90 -11.56
C THR A 522 -11.60 16.28 -11.72
N VAL A 523 -12.59 16.87 -11.08
CA VAL A 523 -14.00 16.49 -11.19
C VAL A 523 -14.76 17.63 -11.87
N GLY A 524 -15.43 17.32 -12.98
CA GLY A 524 -16.33 18.25 -13.67
C GLY A 524 -17.76 18.04 -13.19
N VAL A 525 -18.41 19.12 -12.74
CA VAL A 525 -19.79 19.11 -12.24
C VAL A 525 -20.62 20.09 -13.05
N HIS A 526 -21.68 19.60 -13.68
CA HIS A 526 -22.62 20.42 -14.43
C HIS A 526 -23.45 21.29 -13.47
N GLU A 527 -24.01 22.41 -13.93
CA GLU A 527 -24.86 23.32 -13.14
C GLU A 527 -26.07 22.63 -12.50
N THR A 528 -26.50 21.50 -13.06
CA THR A 528 -27.58 20.65 -12.51
C THR A 528 -27.13 19.76 -11.35
N GLY A 529 -25.84 19.77 -10.99
CA GLY A 529 -25.23 18.90 -9.99
C GLY A 529 -24.79 17.53 -10.51
N ALA A 530 -25.01 17.22 -11.79
CA ALA A 530 -24.60 15.95 -12.39
C ALA A 530 -23.09 15.89 -12.64
N LEU A 531 -22.51 14.69 -12.49
CA LEU A 531 -21.10 14.45 -12.83
C LEU A 531 -20.91 14.51 -14.35
N ALA A 532 -20.06 15.43 -14.81
CA ALA A 532 -19.76 15.60 -16.23
C ALA A 532 -18.48 14.85 -16.63
N SER A 533 -17.47 14.84 -15.75
CA SER A 533 -16.22 14.11 -15.99
C SER A 533 -15.40 13.87 -14.72
N ILE A 534 -14.51 12.88 -14.78
CA ILE A 534 -13.41 12.66 -13.84
C ILE A 534 -12.12 12.56 -14.65
N LEU A 535 -11.10 13.31 -14.29
CA LEU A 535 -9.80 13.30 -14.96
C LEU A 535 -8.70 13.12 -13.92
N VAL A 536 -7.94 12.04 -14.01
CA VAL A 536 -6.73 11.78 -13.23
C VAL A 536 -5.55 11.86 -14.19
N LYS A 537 -4.57 12.71 -13.89
CA LYS A 537 -3.42 12.92 -14.77
C LYS A 537 -2.14 13.16 -13.98
N LYS A 538 -1.09 12.39 -14.29
CA LYS A 538 0.28 12.77 -13.93
C LYS A 538 0.72 13.91 -14.84
N LEU A 539 1.10 15.04 -14.26
CA LEU A 539 1.30 16.30 -15.01
C LEU A 539 2.59 16.31 -15.86
N ASP A 540 3.46 15.32 -15.71
CA ASP A 540 4.57 15.02 -16.62
C ASP A 540 4.11 14.35 -17.94
N GLY A 541 2.84 13.93 -18.02
CA GLY A 541 2.27 13.25 -19.18
C GLY A 541 2.55 11.75 -19.26
N SER A 542 3.03 11.13 -18.19
CA SER A 542 3.26 9.67 -18.12
C SER A 542 1.96 8.87 -18.08
N SER A 543 0.92 9.39 -17.41
CA SER A 543 -0.40 8.75 -17.40
C SER A 543 -1.56 9.74 -17.37
N ARG A 544 -2.68 9.31 -17.97
CA ARG A 544 -3.96 9.99 -17.97
C ARG A 544 -5.09 8.96 -17.95
N LEU A 545 -6.05 9.15 -17.06
CA LEU A 545 -7.33 8.47 -17.03
C LEU A 545 -8.43 9.53 -17.08
N GLU A 546 -9.38 9.39 -17.99
CA GLU A 546 -10.50 10.30 -18.13
C GLU A 546 -11.81 9.52 -18.24
N VAL A 547 -12.72 9.73 -17.31
CA VAL A 547 -14.13 9.38 -17.47
C VAL A 547 -14.81 10.63 -17.99
N GLY A 548 -15.36 10.56 -19.19
CA GLY A 548 -15.95 11.70 -19.88
C GLY A 548 -17.18 11.32 -20.69
N LYS A 549 -17.73 12.34 -21.37
CA LYS A 549 -18.97 12.24 -22.15
C LYS A 549 -20.07 11.51 -21.36
N ILE A 550 -20.23 11.81 -20.08
CA ILE A 550 -21.22 11.13 -19.26
C ILE A 550 -22.60 11.63 -19.66
N ARG A 551 -23.54 10.73 -19.98
CA ARG A 551 -24.94 11.07 -20.24
C ARG A 551 -25.83 10.34 -19.26
N TYR A 552 -26.79 11.09 -18.73
CA TYR A 552 -27.88 10.60 -17.91
C TYR A 552 -29.16 10.74 -18.72
N GLY A 553 -30.06 9.77 -18.63
CA GLY A 553 -31.37 9.91 -19.23
C GLY A 553 -32.49 9.25 -18.42
N GLY A 554 -33.70 9.75 -18.70
CA GLY A 554 -34.95 9.15 -18.25
C GLY A 554 -35.44 8.06 -19.20
N ASP A 555 -36.73 7.76 -19.17
CA ASP A 555 -37.28 6.54 -19.78
C ASP A 555 -37.06 6.39 -21.29
N SER A 556 -36.88 7.50 -22.01
CA SER A 556 -36.57 7.52 -23.45
C SER A 556 -35.06 7.46 -23.74
N PHE A 557 -34.21 7.18 -22.76
CA PHE A 557 -32.76 7.12 -22.97
C PHE A 557 -32.38 5.94 -23.87
N GLU A 558 -31.47 6.23 -24.79
CA GLU A 558 -30.87 5.23 -25.67
C GLU A 558 -29.34 5.29 -25.56
N LEU A 559 -28.76 4.10 -25.40
CA LEU A 559 -27.32 3.91 -25.42
C LEU A 559 -26.74 4.32 -26.77
N ARG A 560 -25.50 4.80 -26.78
CA ARG A 560 -24.77 4.96 -28.05
C ARG A 560 -24.67 3.61 -28.75
N PRO A 561 -24.77 3.58 -30.10
CA PRO A 561 -24.62 2.35 -30.85
C PRO A 561 -23.32 1.62 -30.53
N ALA A 562 -23.43 0.31 -30.36
CA ALA A 562 -22.32 -0.60 -30.19
C ALA A 562 -21.50 -0.67 -31.47
N VAL A 563 -20.21 -0.34 -31.42
CA VAL A 563 -19.28 -0.63 -32.52
C VAL A 563 -18.79 -2.07 -32.34
N TRP A 564 -19.36 -2.98 -33.13
CA TRP A 564 -18.91 -4.37 -33.25
C TRP A 564 -17.92 -4.48 -34.41
N PRO A 565 -16.95 -5.41 -34.36
CA PRO A 565 -16.13 -5.73 -35.52
C PRO A 565 -16.99 -6.33 -36.64
N ASP A 566 -16.58 -6.13 -37.89
CA ASP A 566 -17.28 -6.71 -39.06
C ASP A 566 -16.90 -8.19 -39.20
N LEU A 567 -17.54 -9.04 -38.38
CA LEU A 567 -17.32 -10.48 -38.33
C LEU A 567 -18.66 -11.21 -38.33
N ALA A 568 -18.64 -12.45 -38.82
CA ALA A 568 -19.83 -13.30 -38.81
C ALA A 568 -20.27 -13.64 -37.37
N PHE A 569 -21.57 -13.82 -37.17
CA PHE A 569 -22.13 -14.29 -35.90
C PHE A 569 -22.07 -15.81 -35.79
N GLU A 570 -21.80 -16.29 -34.58
CA GLU A 570 -21.97 -17.68 -34.16
C GLU A 570 -23.09 -17.75 -33.12
N ASP A 571 -24.20 -18.37 -33.50
CA ASP A 571 -25.37 -18.53 -32.62
C ASP A 571 -25.22 -19.71 -31.67
N ARG A 572 -25.40 -19.44 -30.38
CA ARG A 572 -25.35 -20.41 -29.28
C ARG A 572 -26.64 -20.36 -28.46
N LYS A 573 -27.04 -21.51 -27.91
CA LYS A 573 -28.29 -21.63 -27.15
C LYS A 573 -28.21 -20.98 -25.77
N GLU A 574 -27.15 -21.26 -25.02
CA GLU A 574 -26.97 -20.81 -23.64
C GLU A 574 -25.63 -20.12 -23.47
N PHE A 575 -25.59 -19.16 -22.54
CA PHE A 575 -24.36 -18.45 -22.20
C PHE A 575 -23.32 -19.41 -21.59
N ASP A 576 -22.14 -19.41 -22.17
CA ASP A 576 -21.02 -20.22 -21.68
C ASP A 576 -20.16 -19.39 -20.72
N PHE A 577 -20.29 -19.66 -19.42
CA PHE A 577 -19.55 -18.96 -18.37
C PHE A 577 -18.03 -19.14 -18.48
N SER A 578 -17.55 -20.23 -19.10
CA SER A 578 -16.11 -20.46 -19.28
C SER A 578 -15.46 -19.37 -20.14
N VAL A 579 -16.25 -18.78 -21.05
CA VAL A 579 -15.79 -17.71 -21.93
C VAL A 579 -15.54 -16.43 -21.13
N ILE A 580 -16.34 -16.13 -20.09
CA ILE A 580 -16.11 -14.95 -19.25
C ILE A 580 -14.89 -15.11 -18.34
N THR A 581 -14.61 -16.31 -17.83
CA THR A 581 -13.39 -16.54 -17.06
C THR A 581 -12.15 -16.36 -17.93
N GLN A 582 -12.21 -16.76 -19.20
CA GLN A 582 -11.15 -16.49 -20.18
C GLN A 582 -11.03 -14.99 -20.50
N VAL A 583 -12.15 -14.28 -20.66
CA VAL A 583 -12.18 -12.82 -20.85
C VAL A 583 -11.56 -12.11 -19.64
N MET A 584 -12.02 -12.40 -18.43
CA MET A 584 -11.55 -11.75 -17.21
C MET A 584 -10.08 -12.11 -16.93
N GLY A 585 -9.66 -13.33 -17.27
CA GLY A 585 -8.25 -13.72 -17.24
C GLY A 585 -7.40 -12.97 -18.28
N ALA A 586 -7.92 -12.74 -19.48
CA ALA A 586 -7.23 -11.99 -20.53
C ALA A 586 -7.17 -10.48 -20.23
N ILE A 587 -8.25 -9.90 -19.70
CA ILE A 587 -8.27 -8.51 -19.20
C ILE A 587 -7.34 -8.39 -17.99
N GLY A 588 -7.38 -9.35 -17.07
CA GLY A 588 -6.49 -9.41 -15.91
C GLY A 588 -5.02 -9.47 -16.33
N LYS A 589 -4.66 -10.34 -17.28
CA LYS A 589 -3.29 -10.40 -17.85
C LYS A 589 -2.91 -9.13 -18.59
N ALA A 590 -3.81 -8.55 -19.39
CA ALA A 590 -3.53 -7.28 -20.08
C ALA A 590 -3.35 -6.09 -19.11
N LEU A 591 -3.80 -6.23 -17.87
CA LEU A 591 -3.63 -5.26 -16.77
C LEU A 591 -2.57 -5.68 -15.74
N ALA A 592 -2.01 -6.90 -15.84
CA ALA A 592 -1.07 -7.48 -14.87
C ALA A 592 0.28 -7.87 -15.48
N ASP A 593 0.37 -8.03 -16.81
CA ASP A 593 1.60 -7.91 -17.59
C ASP A 593 1.99 -6.40 -17.73
N GLU A 594 1.60 -5.56 -16.75
CA GLU A 594 1.76 -4.10 -16.65
C GLU A 594 2.58 -3.65 -15.43
#